data_AF-A0A434ATJ3-F1
#
_entry.id   AF-A0A434ATJ3-F1
#
_cell.length_a   1.000
_cell.length_b   1.000
_cell.length_c   1.000
_cell.angle_alpha   90.00
_cell.angle_beta   90.00
_cell.angle_gamma   90.00
#
_symmetry.space_group_name_H-M   'P 1'
#
loop_
_entity.id
_entity.type
_entity.pdbx_description
1 polymer ?
#
loop_
_entity_poly.entity_id
_entity_poly.type
_entity_poly.pdbx_seq_one_letter_code
_entity_poly.pdbx_strand_id
1 'polypeptide(L)'
;MIPQEKTPRPINELILSEMNKQGLSASDLAKKLQISMNSMYHILKSPTLQIHRLIDISWALQLNFFKIIADEINIQNPLDPEKEALKVENKTLKEVIKLLGKE
;
A
#
# COMPACT_ATOMS: atom_id res chain seq x y z
N MET A 1 -12.84 19.51 -8.24
CA MET A 1 -12.88 19.37 -6.78
C MET A 1 -12.33 18.00 -6.45
N ILE A 2 -11.16 17.94 -5.81
CA ILE A 2 -10.71 16.71 -5.14
C ILE A 2 -11.74 16.48 -4.03
N PRO A 3 -12.36 15.28 -3.92
CA PRO A 3 -13.26 14.96 -2.82
C PRO A 3 -12.56 15.32 -1.50
N GLN A 4 -13.30 15.69 -0.45
CA GLN A 4 -12.73 15.91 0.88
C GLN A 4 -12.10 14.58 1.34
N GLU A 5 -10.82 14.39 1.01
CA GLU A 5 -10.07 13.15 1.12
C GLU A 5 -9.83 12.90 2.60
N LYS A 6 -10.20 11.71 3.08
CA LYS A 6 -9.68 11.21 4.35
C LYS A 6 -8.17 11.22 4.23
N THR A 7 -7.50 12.13 4.93
CA THR A 7 -6.04 12.09 4.99
C THR A 7 -5.66 10.79 5.67
N PRO A 8 -4.82 9.95 5.04
CA PRO A 8 -4.37 8.71 5.65
C PRO A 8 -3.62 9.05 6.94
N ARG A 9 -3.61 8.10 7.87
CA ARG A 9 -2.85 8.28 9.12
C ARG A 9 -1.38 8.50 8.81
N PRO A 10 -0.66 9.32 9.60
CA PRO A 10 0.77 9.50 9.46
C PRO A 10 1.51 8.15 9.46
N ILE A 11 2.56 8.04 8.65
CA ILE A 11 3.22 6.75 8.44
C ILE A 11 3.88 6.20 9.71
N ASN A 12 4.41 7.08 10.55
CA ASN A 12 4.97 6.69 11.84
C ASN A 12 3.92 6.09 12.78
N GLU A 13 2.69 6.61 12.79
CA GLU A 13 1.62 6.04 13.61
C GLU A 13 1.22 4.64 13.12
N LEU A 14 1.19 4.43 11.81
CA LEU A 14 0.97 3.10 11.23
C LEU A 14 2.08 2.13 11.63
N ILE A 15 3.34 2.55 11.53
CA ILE A 15 4.50 1.75 11.93
C ILE A 15 4.45 1.43 13.43
N LEU A 16 4.22 2.43 14.29
CA LEU A 16 4.13 2.26 15.74
C LEU A 16 2.97 1.34 16.13
N SER A 17 1.80 1.50 15.51
CA SER A 17 0.65 0.63 15.74
C SER A 17 1.00 -0.83 15.40
N GLU A 18 1.68 -1.05 14.28
CA GLU A 18 2.08 -2.40 13.89
C GLU A 18 3.16 -2.99 14.80
N MET A 19 4.18 -2.20 15.15
CA MET A 19 5.19 -2.63 16.12
C MET A 19 4.56 -3.06 17.45
N ASN A 20 3.58 -2.29 17.95
CA ASN A 20 2.86 -2.61 19.18
C ASN A 20 2.07 -3.92 19.06
N LYS A 21 1.40 -4.18 17.93
CA LYS A 21 0.69 -5.46 17.69
C LYS A 21 1.64 -6.65 17.67
N GLN A 22 2.84 -6.47 17.13
CA GLN A 22 3.87 -7.51 17.06
C GLN A 22 4.74 -7.61 18.34
N GLY A 23 4.52 -6.75 19.34
CA GLY A 23 5.32 -6.71 20.56
C GLY A 23 6.78 -6.28 20.34
N LEU A 24 7.07 -5.53 19.27
CA LEU A 24 8.42 -5.09 18.92
C LEU A 24 8.75 -3.74 19.54
N SER A 25 9.92 -3.63 20.19
CA SER A 25 10.46 -2.35 20.61
C SER A 25 11.15 -1.61 19.46
N ALA A 26 11.40 -0.31 19.63
CA ALA A 26 12.24 0.47 18.71
C ALA A 26 13.64 -0.16 18.55
N SER A 27 14.20 -0.76 19.60
CA SER A 27 15.49 -1.44 19.51
C SER A 27 15.43 -2.70 18.65
N ASP A 28 14.35 -3.47 18.74
CA ASP A 28 14.17 -4.70 17.96
C ASP A 28 14.05 -4.38 16.47
N LEU A 29 13.25 -3.36 16.12
CA LEU A 29 13.13 -2.93 14.73
C LEU A 29 14.44 -2.32 14.21
N ALA A 30 15.18 -1.56 15.04
CA ALA A 30 16.46 -0.99 14.64
C ALA A 30 17.49 -2.09 14.33
N LYS A 31 17.53 -3.15 15.14
CA LYS A 31 18.36 -4.34 14.90
C LYS A 31 17.97 -5.07 13.62
N LYS A 32 16.66 -5.28 13.39
CA LYS A 32 16.15 -5.92 12.15
C LYS A 32 16.55 -5.14 10.90
N LEU A 33 16.50 -3.81 10.97
CA LEU A 33 16.86 -2.92 9.86
C LEU A 33 18.36 -2.59 9.78
N GLN A 34 19.17 -3.03 10.76
CA GLN A 34 20.58 -2.71 10.88
C GLN A 34 20.87 -1.19 10.85
N ILE A 35 20.05 -0.40 11.53
CA ILE A 35 20.23 1.05 11.65
C ILE A 35 20.50 1.50 13.09
N SER A 36 21.06 2.70 13.24
CA SER A 36 21.29 3.28 14.57
C SER A 36 19.97 3.59 15.29
N MET A 37 20.01 3.56 16.63
CA MET A 37 18.87 3.97 17.45
C MET A 37 18.44 5.41 17.18
N ASN A 38 19.39 6.32 16.90
CA ASN A 38 19.08 7.71 16.58
C ASN A 38 18.27 7.81 15.28
N SER A 39 18.68 7.07 14.25
CA SER A 39 17.95 6.97 12.98
C SER A 39 16.56 6.36 13.20
N MET A 40 16.45 5.33 14.03
CA MET A 40 15.16 4.72 14.37
C MET A 40 14.23 5.71 15.07
N TYR A 41 14.71 6.43 16.08
CA TYR A 41 13.89 7.43 16.77
C TYR A 41 13.46 8.57 15.83
N HIS A 42 14.32 8.97 14.89
CA HIS A 42 13.95 9.93 13.87
C HIS A 42 12.83 9.41 12.96
N ILE A 43 12.91 8.14 12.52
CA ILE A 43 11.87 7.48 11.72
C ILE A 43 10.54 7.45 12.49
N LEU A 44 10.55 7.01 13.75
CA LEU A 44 9.33 6.85 14.54
C LEU A 44 8.69 8.18 14.98
N LYS A 45 9.44 9.29 14.95
CA LYS A 45 8.92 10.64 15.23
C LYS A 45 8.44 11.38 13.99
N SER A 46 8.90 10.99 12.80
CA SER A 46 8.61 11.70 11.56
C SER A 46 7.27 11.28 10.97
N PRO A 47 6.33 12.20 10.65
CA PRO A 47 5.05 11.86 10.02
C PRO A 47 5.20 11.39 8.57
N THR A 48 6.38 11.60 7.97
CA THR A 48 6.72 11.21 6.61
C THR A 48 7.95 10.30 6.59
N LEU A 49 8.06 9.52 5.52
CA LEU A 49 9.15 8.57 5.36
C LEU A 49 9.49 8.44 3.87
N GLN A 50 10.78 8.26 3.58
CA GLN A 50 11.22 7.93 2.22
C GLN A 50 10.68 6.55 1.82
N ILE A 51 10.23 6.41 0.57
CA ILE A 51 9.58 5.18 0.07
C ILE A 51 10.47 3.94 0.26
N HIS A 52 11.76 4.03 -0.06
CA HIS A 52 12.69 2.90 0.12
C HIS A 52 12.76 2.45 1.60
N ARG A 53 12.71 3.39 2.54
CA ARG A 53 12.72 3.07 3.96
C ARG A 53 11.42 2.42 4.39
N LEU A 54 10.30 2.84 3.82
CA LEU A 54 9.02 2.19 4.04
C LEU A 54 9.01 0.76 3.49
N ILE A 55 9.68 0.50 2.37
CA ILE A 55 9.88 -0.85 1.82
C ILE A 55 10.70 -1.71 2.80
N ASP A 56 11.83 -1.20 3.30
CA ASP A 56 12.64 -1.93 4.29
C ASP A 56 11.82 -2.29 5.54
N ILE A 57 11.04 -1.34 6.05
CA ILE A 57 10.17 -1.55 7.21
C ILE A 57 9.04 -2.53 6.89
N SER A 58 8.48 -2.47 5.68
CA SER A 58 7.48 -3.43 5.19
C SER A 58 8.02 -4.85 5.23
N TRP A 59 9.27 -5.04 4.79
CA TRP A 59 9.96 -6.33 4.87
C TRP A 59 10.26 -6.73 6.32
N ALA A 60 10.76 -5.82 7.16
CA ALA A 60 11.10 -6.13 8.54
C ALA A 60 9.88 -6.52 9.40
N LEU A 61 8.73 -5.91 9.13
CA LEU A 61 7.45 -6.15 9.82
C LEU A 61 6.54 -7.13 9.08
N GLN A 62 6.94 -7.63 7.90
CA GLN A 62 6.14 -8.52 7.06
C GLN A 62 4.72 -7.96 6.77
N LEU A 63 4.64 -6.66 6.50
CA LEU A 63 3.38 -5.94 6.31
C LEU A 63 3.44 -5.03 5.07
N ASN A 64 2.36 -5.01 4.29
CA ASN A 64 2.22 -4.10 3.15
C ASN A 64 1.58 -2.77 3.58
N PHE A 65 2.42 -1.80 3.95
CA PHE A 65 1.93 -0.45 4.32
C PHE A 65 1.26 0.29 3.17
N PHE A 66 1.66 0.05 1.92
CA PHE A 66 1.03 0.68 0.75
C PHE A 66 -0.43 0.26 0.59
N LYS A 67 -0.72 -1.03 0.85
CA LYS A 67 -2.10 -1.54 0.84
C LYS A 67 -2.93 -0.86 1.93
N ILE A 68 -2.40 -0.74 3.14
CA ILE A 68 -3.10 -0.07 4.26
C ILE A 68 -3.43 1.38 3.90
N ILE A 69 -2.45 2.11 3.36
CA ILE A 69 -2.66 3.50 2.94
C ILE A 69 -3.72 3.57 1.84
N ALA A 70 -3.63 2.70 0.82
CA ALA A 70 -4.60 2.63 -0.27
C ALA A 70 -6.02 2.35 0.24
N ASP A 71 -6.17 1.45 1.21
CA ASP A 71 -7.45 1.14 1.85
C ASP A 71 -7.99 2.36 2.62
N GLU A 72 -7.13 3.11 3.34
CA GLU A 72 -7.52 4.31 4.11
C GLU A 72 -8.02 5.45 3.22
N ILE A 73 -7.42 5.63 2.04
CA ILE A 73 -7.84 6.62 1.04
C ILE A 73 -8.86 6.07 0.04
N ASN A 74 -9.39 4.86 0.30
CA ASN A 74 -10.45 4.22 -0.46
C ASN A 74 -10.12 3.95 -1.94
N ILE A 75 -8.87 3.58 -2.25
CA ILE A 75 -8.48 3.03 -3.56
C ILE A 75 -8.92 1.56 -3.61
N GLN A 76 -10.20 1.35 -3.92
CA GLN A 76 -10.84 0.02 -3.99
C GLN A 76 -10.54 -0.71 -5.31
N ASN A 77 -10.31 0.05 -6.38
CA ASN A 77 -10.04 -0.47 -7.72
C ASN A 77 -8.84 0.30 -8.30
N PRO A 78 -7.61 -0.09 -7.96
CA PRO A 78 -6.44 0.48 -8.62
C PRO A 78 -6.55 0.23 -10.12
N LEU A 79 -6.01 1.15 -10.92
CA LEU A 79 -5.87 0.96 -12.36
C LEU A 79 -5.05 -0.32 -12.59
N ASP A 80 -5.70 -1.29 -13.23
CA ASP A 80 -5.11 -2.56 -13.62
C ASP A 80 -5.17 -2.62 -15.16
N PRO A 81 -4.07 -2.25 -15.85
CA PRO A 81 -4.06 -2.17 -17.30
C PRO A 81 -4.41 -3.48 -17.98
N GLU A 82 -4.04 -4.62 -17.37
CA GLU A 82 -4.33 -5.94 -17.91
C GLU A 82 -5.81 -6.28 -17.76
N LYS A 83 -6.39 -6.02 -16.58
CA LYS A 83 -7.84 -6.17 -16.38
C LYS A 83 -8.66 -5.25 -17.29
N GLU A 84 -8.20 -4.02 -17.53
CA GLU A 84 -8.86 -3.11 -18.47
C GLU A 84 -8.73 -3.60 -19.92
N ALA A 85 -7.56 -4.10 -20.32
CA ALA A 85 -7.38 -4.72 -21.64
C ALA A 85 -8.29 -5.94 -21.84
N LEU A 86 -8.38 -6.81 -20.83
CA LEU A 86 -9.27 -7.99 -20.84
C LEU A 86 -10.75 -7.62 -20.90
N LYS A 87 -11.16 -6.51 -20.27
CA LYS A 87 -12.54 -5.99 -20.37
C LYS A 87 -12.84 -5.52 -21.79
N VAL A 88 -11.90 -4.82 -22.43
CA VAL A 88 -12.03 -4.38 -23.82
C VAL A 88 -12.11 -5.58 -24.76
N GLU A 89 -11.22 -6.56 -24.62
CA GLU A 89 -11.22 -7.77 -25.42
C GLU A 89 -12.52 -8.56 -25.27
N ASN A 90 -12.98 -8.79 -24.03
CA ASN A 90 -14.25 -9.47 -23.77
C ASN A 90 -15.45 -8.74 -24.37
N LYS A 91 -15.46 -7.40 -24.35
CA LYS A 91 -16.51 -6.61 -24.99
C LYS A 91 -16.53 -6.85 -26.50
N THR A 92 -15.38 -6.79 -27.15
CA THR A 92 -15.22 -7.06 -28.58
C THR A 92 -15.66 -8.48 -28.92
N LEU A 93 -15.22 -9.48 -28.16
CA LEU A 93 -15.60 -10.88 -28.37
C LEU A 93 -17.12 -11.09 -28.27
N LYS A 94 -17.77 -10.48 -27.27
CA LYS A 94 -19.23 -10.54 -27.12
C LYS A 94 -19.97 -9.90 -28.29
N GLU A 95 -19.45 -8.79 -28.83
CA GLU A 95 -20.01 -8.14 -30.02
C GLU A 95 -19.86 -9.02 -31.27
N VAL A 96 -18.69 -9.64 -31.47
CA VAL A 96 -18.45 -10.59 -32.57
C VAL A 96 -19.38 -11.80 -32.48
N ILE A 97 -19.52 -12.42 -31.31
CA ILE A 97 -20.43 -13.55 -31.10
C ILE A 97 -21.88 -13.16 -31.41
N LYS A 98 -22.31 -11.96 -30.99
CA LYS A 98 -23.67 -11.47 -31.27
C LYS A 98 -23.93 -11.24 -32.76
N LEU A 99 -22.90 -10.89 -33.54
CA LEU A 99 -23.01 -10.72 -34.99
C LEU A 99 -23.05 -12.07 -35.71
N LEU A 100 -22.26 -13.04 -35.26
CA LEU A 100 -22.15 -14.37 -35.89
C LEU A 100 -23.25 -15.35 -35.45
N GLY A 101 -23.79 -15.21 -34.24
CA GLY A 101 -24.88 -16.07 -33.72
C GLY A 101 -26.29 -15.59 -34.06
N LYS A 102 -26.42 -14.72 -35.08
CA LYS A 102 -27.71 -14.22 -35.61
C LYS A 102 -28.21 -14.98 -36.83
N GLU A 103 -27.60 -16.12 -37.15
CA GLU A 103 -28.12 -17.15 -38.08
C GLU A 103 -28.92 -18.20 -37.31
#